data_AF-A0A7V4PBC5-F1
#
_entry.id   AF-A0A7V4PBC5-F1
#
_cell.length_a   1.000
_cell.length_b   1.000
_cell.length_c   1.000
_cell.angle_alpha   90.00
_cell.angle_beta   90.00
_cell.angle_gamma   90.00
#
_symmetry.space_group_name_H-M   'P 1'
#
loop_
_entity.id
_entity.type
_entity.pdbx_description
1 polymer ?
#
loop_
_entity_poly.entity_id
_entity_poly.type
_entity_poly.pdbx_seq_one_letter_code
_entity_poly.pdbx_strand_id
1 'polypeptide(L)'
;MADNAEEAPLWQADGLPAPVPDTPAAVPPTPLRIIEAFLFVGGAPLTFEAARRAVRGLTEAQFLEAVAELNRDYQQQGRPYTIQPREQGYALVLRPRYRGVLEKLYGGTREARLSPAAVDVLALVAYRQPASKQEIDALRGA
;
A
#
# COMPACT_ATOMS: atom_id res chain seq x y z
N MET A 1 34.40 28.36 41.76
CA MET A 1 34.41 27.40 40.65
C MET A 1 33.26 26.44 40.89
N ALA A 2 32.07 26.79 40.38
CA ALA A 2 30.94 25.87 40.34
C ALA A 2 31.15 25.03 39.09
N ASP A 3 31.38 23.74 39.31
CA ASP A 3 31.63 22.76 38.25
C ASP A 3 30.34 22.54 37.47
N ASN A 4 30.42 22.82 36.17
CA ASN A 4 29.30 22.81 35.25
C ASN A 4 29.11 21.35 34.81
N ALA A 5 28.18 20.63 35.44
CA ALA A 5 27.81 19.30 35.00
C ALA A 5 27.06 19.39 33.65
N GLU A 6 27.79 19.24 32.56
CA GLU A 6 27.24 18.99 31.23
C GLU A 6 26.50 17.64 31.25
N GLU A 7 25.17 17.68 31.35
CA GLU A 7 24.32 16.53 31.10
C GLU A 7 24.45 16.14 29.62
N ALA A 8 25.08 14.99 29.36
CA ALA A 8 25.16 14.40 28.02
C ALA A 8 23.74 14.10 27.50
N PRO A 9 23.45 14.34 26.21
CA PRO A 9 22.12 14.19 25.66
C PRO A 9 21.69 12.71 25.61
N LEU A 10 20.42 12.45 25.94
CA LEU A 10 19.77 11.13 26.11
C LEU A 10 19.83 10.16 24.92
N TRP A 11 20.42 10.54 23.78
CA TRP A 11 20.59 9.69 22.61
C TRP A 11 21.98 9.04 22.53
N GLN A 12 22.89 9.35 23.47
CA GLN A 12 24.24 8.80 23.59
C GLN A 12 24.31 7.57 24.51
N ALA A 13 23.25 6.78 24.59
CA ALA A 13 23.32 5.45 25.20
C ALA A 13 23.85 4.45 24.16
N ASP A 14 25.10 4.02 24.34
CA ASP A 14 25.73 2.90 23.63
C ASP A 14 24.90 1.62 23.80
N GLY A 15 23.99 1.39 22.86
CA GLY A 15 23.14 0.22 22.85
C GLY A 15 21.94 0.43 21.93
N LEU A 16 22.15 0.26 20.62
CA LEU A 16 21.04 -0.21 19.79
C LEU A 16 20.44 -1.41 20.54
N PRO A 17 19.14 -1.41 20.88
CA PRO A 17 18.54 -2.60 21.45
C PRO A 17 18.90 -3.75 20.52
N ALA A 18 19.47 -4.82 21.07
CA ALA A 18 19.76 -6.02 20.30
C ALA A 18 18.52 -6.33 19.45
N PRO A 19 18.68 -6.70 18.16
CA PRO A 19 17.55 -6.99 17.29
C PRO A 19 16.62 -7.89 18.08
N VAL A 20 15.41 -7.39 18.36
CA VAL A 20 14.43 -8.10 19.17
C VAL A 20 14.32 -9.47 18.50
N PRO A 21 14.63 -10.58 19.20
CA PRO A 21 14.59 -11.87 18.55
C PRO A 21 13.15 -12.08 18.05
N ASP A 22 12.98 -12.08 16.73
CA ASP A 22 11.75 -12.50 16.07
C ASP A 22 11.54 -13.97 16.41
N THR A 23 10.86 -14.28 17.52
CA THR A 23 10.45 -15.65 17.89
C THR A 23 9.47 -15.60 19.06
N PRO A 24 8.31 -16.28 18.93
CA PRO A 24 8.29 -17.74 18.94
C PRO A 24 8.11 -18.38 17.56
N ALA A 25 9.22 -18.83 16.99
CA ALA A 25 9.36 -19.85 15.95
C ALA A 25 8.82 -21.24 16.36
N ALA A 26 7.58 -21.36 16.85
CA ALA A 26 7.01 -22.67 17.21
C ALA A 26 5.57 -22.93 16.73
N VAL A 27 4.78 -21.89 16.41
CA VAL A 27 3.42 -22.07 15.88
C VAL A 27 3.42 -21.68 14.40
N PRO A 28 3.06 -22.58 13.47
CA PRO A 28 2.94 -22.20 12.07
C PRO A 28 1.90 -21.07 11.94
N PRO A 29 2.18 -20.04 11.13
CA PRO A 29 1.25 -18.91 11.00
C PRO A 29 -0.10 -19.42 10.51
N THR A 30 -1.17 -18.97 11.17
CA THR A 30 -2.52 -19.37 10.78
C THR A 30 -2.85 -18.82 9.39
N PRO A 31 -3.74 -19.47 8.62
CA PRO A 31 -4.18 -18.98 7.32
C PRO A 31 -4.62 -17.51 7.34
N LEU A 32 -5.30 -17.09 8.40
CA LEU A 32 -5.74 -15.71 8.61
C LEU A 32 -4.56 -14.73 8.67
N ARG A 33 -3.49 -15.05 9.39
CA ARG A 33 -2.29 -14.21 9.49
C ARG A 33 -1.50 -14.17 8.19
N ILE A 34 -1.48 -15.28 7.44
CA ILE A 34 -0.85 -15.31 6.11
C ILE A 34 -1.61 -14.41 5.14
N ILE A 35 -2.95 -14.47 5.14
CA ILE A 35 -3.80 -13.62 4.28
C ILE A 35 -3.63 -12.14 4.65
N GLU A 36 -3.64 -11.81 5.94
CA GLU A 36 -3.36 -10.45 6.44
C GLU A 36 -1.99 -9.95 5.98
N ALA A 37 -0.95 -10.77 6.10
CA ALA A 37 0.40 -10.43 5.66
C ALA A 37 0.44 -10.12 4.15
N PHE A 38 -0.21 -10.94 3.31
CA PHE A 38 -0.28 -10.67 1.88
C PHE A 38 -1.02 -9.37 1.54
N LEU A 39 -2.12 -9.08 2.24
CA LEU A 39 -2.84 -7.83 2.06
C LEU A 39 -2.03 -6.61 2.53
N PHE A 40 -1.17 -6.79 3.53
CA PHE A 40 -0.34 -5.74 4.10
C PHE A 40 0.88 -5.40 3.24
N VAL A 41 1.60 -6.41 2.72
CA VAL A 41 2.77 -6.19 1.84
C VAL A 41 2.39 -5.37 0.61
N GLY A 42 1.12 -5.43 0.19
CA GLY A 42 0.57 -4.60 -0.86
C GLY A 42 0.96 -5.06 -2.27
N GLY A 43 0.75 -4.19 -3.25
CA GLY A 43 0.91 -4.51 -4.67
C GLY A 43 -0.42 -4.77 -5.38
N ALA A 44 -0.46 -5.80 -6.22
CA ALA A 44 -1.68 -6.20 -6.91
C ALA A 44 -2.74 -6.71 -5.93
N PRO A 45 -4.05 -6.54 -6.20
CA PRO A 45 -5.10 -7.10 -5.36
C PRO A 45 -4.91 -8.60 -5.13
N LEU A 46 -5.02 -9.03 -3.87
CA LEU A 46 -4.87 -10.42 -3.48
C LEU A 46 -6.05 -11.25 -4.00
N THR A 47 -5.75 -12.20 -4.85
CA THR A 47 -6.75 -13.14 -5.40
C THR A 47 -6.79 -14.41 -4.55
N PHE A 48 -7.92 -15.12 -4.58
CA PHE A 48 -8.03 -16.43 -3.94
C PHE A 48 -6.97 -17.41 -4.46
N GLU A 49 -6.74 -17.45 -5.77
CA GLU A 49 -5.73 -18.31 -6.39
C GLU A 49 -4.31 -18.00 -5.91
N ALA A 50 -3.98 -16.72 -5.71
CA ALA A 50 -2.69 -16.33 -5.15
C ALA A 50 -2.55 -16.79 -3.69
N ALA A 51 -3.58 -16.60 -2.86
CA ALA A 51 -3.58 -17.05 -1.47
C ALA A 51 -3.50 -18.58 -1.35
N ARG A 52 -4.21 -19.32 -2.22
CA ARG A 52 -4.23 -20.80 -2.24
C ARG A 52 -2.88 -21.42 -2.58
N ARG A 53 -2.03 -20.73 -3.37
CA ARG A 53 -0.66 -21.20 -3.66
C ARG A 53 0.23 -21.23 -2.42
N ALA A 54 -0.02 -20.32 -1.47
CA ALA A 54 0.74 -20.25 -0.23
C ALA A 54 0.11 -21.05 0.92
N VAL A 55 -1.22 -21.11 0.97
CA VAL A 55 -1.96 -21.82 2.01
C VAL A 55 -2.55 -23.11 1.43
N ARG A 56 -1.89 -24.24 1.68
CA ARG A 56 -2.33 -25.55 1.20
C ARG A 56 -3.70 -25.91 1.78
N GLY A 57 -4.64 -26.31 0.91
CA GLY A 57 -5.98 -26.72 1.32
C GLY A 57 -6.95 -25.56 1.60
N LEU A 58 -6.55 -24.31 1.34
CA LEU A 58 -7.44 -23.16 1.47
C LEU A 58 -8.59 -23.26 0.47
N THR A 59 -9.82 -23.24 0.99
CA THR A 59 -11.04 -23.14 0.19
C THR A 59 -11.45 -21.68 0.01
N GLU A 60 -12.25 -21.40 -1.02
CA GLU A 60 -12.73 -20.04 -1.29
C GLU A 60 -13.60 -19.52 -0.13
N ALA A 61 -14.43 -20.38 0.45
CA ALA A 61 -15.24 -20.05 1.63
C ALA A 61 -14.38 -19.61 2.83
N GLN A 62 -13.31 -20.36 3.14
CA GLN A 62 -12.37 -20.01 4.22
C GLN A 62 -11.62 -18.70 3.93
N PHE A 63 -11.28 -18.44 2.67
CA PHE A 63 -10.64 -17.18 2.28
C PHE A 63 -11.59 -15.99 2.51
N LEU A 64 -12.84 -16.09 2.06
CA LEU A 64 -13.85 -15.05 2.28
C LEU A 64 -14.17 -14.85 3.75
N GLU A 65 -14.23 -15.94 4.52
CA GLU A 65 -14.42 -15.91 5.97
C GLU A 65 -13.25 -15.19 6.67
N ALA A 66 -12.01 -15.51 6.30
CA ALA A 66 -10.83 -14.82 6.83
C ALA A 66 -10.84 -13.32 6.51
N VAL A 67 -11.22 -12.92 5.28
CA VAL A 67 -11.38 -11.50 4.91
C VAL A 67 -12.47 -10.83 5.76
N ALA A 68 -13.59 -11.51 5.99
CA ALA A 68 -14.67 -10.99 6.82
C ALA A 68 -14.24 -10.86 8.30
N GLU A 69 -13.52 -11.85 8.82
CA GLU A 69 -12.97 -11.84 10.18
C GLU A 69 -11.98 -10.71 10.38
N LEU A 70 -11.00 -10.55 9.49
CA LEU A 70 -10.05 -9.44 9.53
C LEU A 70 -10.75 -8.09 9.49
N ASN A 71 -11.79 -7.93 8.66
CA ASN A 71 -12.57 -6.70 8.63
C ASN A 71 -13.31 -6.43 9.95
N ARG A 72 -13.87 -7.45 10.61
CA ARG A 72 -14.47 -7.29 11.95
C ARG A 72 -13.42 -6.87 12.97
N ASP A 73 -12.27 -7.52 12.99
CA ASP A 73 -11.17 -7.22 13.91
C ASP A 73 -10.66 -5.79 13.70
N TYR A 74 -10.45 -5.37 12.45
CA TYR A 74 -10.04 -4.00 12.13
C TYR A 74 -11.05 -2.96 12.58
N GLN A 75 -12.34 -3.26 12.45
CA GLN A 75 -13.40 -2.37 12.94
C GLN A 75 -13.40 -2.26 14.46
N GLN A 76 -13.35 -3.40 15.17
CA GLN A 76 -13.34 -3.45 16.64
C GLN A 76 -12.11 -2.74 17.22
N GLN A 77 -10.95 -2.92 16.59
CA GLN A 77 -9.70 -2.27 17.00
C GLN A 77 -9.59 -0.80 16.55
N GLY A 78 -10.59 -0.27 15.83
CA GLY A 78 -10.56 1.10 15.35
C GLY A 78 -9.46 1.39 14.32
N ARG A 79 -9.03 0.38 13.55
CA ARG A 79 -7.98 0.54 12.53
C ARG A 79 -8.41 1.52 11.44
N PRO A 80 -7.45 2.27 10.86
CA PRO A 80 -7.75 3.28 9.84
C PRO A 80 -8.01 2.69 8.45
N TYR A 81 -7.83 1.38 8.28
CA TYR A 81 -7.95 0.66 7.01
C TYR A 81 -8.99 -0.47 7.09
N THR A 82 -9.39 -0.97 5.93
CA THR A 82 -10.35 -2.06 5.75
C THR A 82 -9.99 -2.83 4.48
N ILE A 83 -10.42 -4.09 4.37
CA ILE A 83 -10.23 -4.90 3.17
C ILE A 83 -11.46 -4.70 2.27
N GLN A 84 -11.24 -4.34 1.01
CA GLN A 84 -12.32 -4.17 0.04
C GLN A 84 -12.06 -4.96 -1.25
N PRO A 85 -13.14 -5.40 -1.94
CA PRO A 85 -13.02 -5.94 -3.28
C PRO A 85 -12.50 -4.88 -4.26
N ARG A 86 -11.71 -5.34 -5.22
CA ARG A 86 -11.18 -4.65 -6.40
C ARG A 86 -11.41 -5.55 -7.61
N GLU A 87 -11.12 -5.03 -8.81
CA GLU A 87 -11.48 -5.67 -10.09
C GLU A 87 -11.23 -7.18 -10.16
N GLN A 88 -10.16 -7.70 -9.54
CA GLN A 88 -9.84 -9.14 -9.56
C GLN A 88 -9.41 -9.71 -8.20
N GLY A 89 -9.71 -9.04 -7.07
CA GLY A 89 -9.27 -9.53 -5.77
C GLY A 89 -9.59 -8.60 -4.62
N TYR A 90 -8.81 -8.69 -3.55
CA TYR A 90 -8.99 -7.92 -2.33
C TYR A 90 -7.76 -7.08 -2.03
N ALA A 91 -7.98 -5.85 -1.58
CA ALA A 91 -6.89 -4.96 -1.20
C ALA A 91 -7.18 -4.30 0.14
N LEU A 92 -6.12 -4.06 0.90
CA LEU A 92 -6.18 -3.21 2.08
C LEU A 92 -6.27 -1.75 1.64
N VAL A 93 -7.28 -1.04 2.14
CA VAL A 93 -7.58 0.32 1.70
C VAL A 93 -7.88 1.21 2.89
N LEU A 94 -7.48 2.48 2.77
CA LEU A 94 -7.71 3.46 3.81
C LEU A 94 -9.20 3.81 3.89
N ARG A 95 -9.75 3.84 5.11
CA ARG A 95 -11.16 4.22 5.33
C ARG A 95 -11.37 5.69 4.92
N PRO A 96 -12.56 6.06 4.40
CA PRO A 96 -12.83 7.41 3.91
C PRO A 96 -12.44 8.54 4.88
N ARG A 97 -12.69 8.33 6.19
CA ARG A 97 -12.34 9.29 7.26
C ARG A 97 -10.86 9.69 7.29
N TYR A 98 -9.96 8.83 6.83
CA TYR A 98 -8.51 9.06 6.86
C TYR A 98 -7.93 9.43 5.50
N ARG A 99 -8.76 9.57 4.43
CA ARG A 99 -8.26 9.89 3.08
C ARG A 99 -7.43 11.17 3.00
N GLY A 100 -7.76 12.19 3.80
CA GLY A 100 -6.98 13.44 3.87
C GLY A 100 -5.53 13.26 4.35
N VAL A 101 -5.17 12.11 4.93
CA VAL A 101 -3.78 11.78 5.24
C VAL A 101 -2.94 11.62 3.97
N LEU A 102 -3.53 11.08 2.89
CA LEU A 102 -2.84 10.91 1.61
C LEU A 102 -2.47 12.26 1.00
N GLU A 103 -3.36 13.25 1.09
CA GLU A 103 -3.10 14.62 0.60
C GLU A 103 -1.97 15.31 1.37
N LYS A 104 -1.86 15.06 2.68
CA LYS A 104 -0.77 15.60 3.49
C LYS A 104 0.57 14.92 3.19
N LEU A 105 0.55 13.61 2.93
CA LEU A 105 1.76 12.81 2.74
C LEU A 105 2.36 12.98 1.34
N TYR A 106 1.52 12.98 0.30
CA TYR A 106 1.97 13.04 -1.09
C TYR A 106 1.88 14.44 -1.70
N GLY A 107 1.43 15.42 -0.91
CA GLY A 107 0.88 16.67 -1.45
C GLY A 107 -0.45 16.36 -2.13
N GLY A 108 -1.46 17.20 -1.95
CA GLY A 108 -2.77 16.99 -2.58
C GLY A 108 -2.59 16.57 -4.03
N THR A 109 -3.23 15.48 -4.45
CA THR A 109 -3.27 15.11 -5.86
C THR A 109 -3.88 16.32 -6.56
N ARG A 110 -3.04 17.17 -7.16
CA ARG A 110 -3.49 17.96 -8.29
C ARG A 110 -3.86 16.89 -9.29
N GLU A 111 -5.13 16.51 -9.33
CA GLU A 111 -5.70 15.95 -10.55
C GLU A 111 -5.33 16.98 -11.61
N ALA A 112 -4.25 16.71 -12.33
CA ALA A 112 -3.88 17.50 -13.48
C ALA A 112 -4.98 17.21 -14.48
N ARG A 113 -6.05 18.01 -14.44
CA ARG A 113 -7.06 18.00 -15.48
C ARG A 113 -6.34 18.41 -16.75
N LEU A 114 -6.01 17.42 -17.56
CA LEU A 114 -5.46 17.65 -18.88
C LEU A 114 -6.49 18.45 -19.67
N SER A 115 -6.07 19.55 -20.28
CA SER A 115 -6.90 20.21 -21.26
C SER A 115 -7.19 19.23 -22.41
N PRO A 116 -8.28 19.42 -23.18
CA PRO A 116 -8.53 18.60 -24.37
C PRO A 116 -7.30 18.49 -25.27
N ALA A 117 -6.57 19.60 -25.46
CA ALA A 117 -5.31 19.61 -26.20
C ALA A 117 -4.20 18.74 -25.55
N ALA A 118 -4.08 18.73 -24.23
CA ALA A 118 -3.11 17.83 -23.58
C ALA A 118 -3.51 16.35 -23.74
N VAL A 119 -4.81 16.04 -23.78
CA VAL A 119 -5.31 14.68 -24.03
C VAL A 119 -5.01 14.20 -25.45
N ASP A 120 -5.25 15.00 -26.51
CA ASP A 120 -4.94 14.48 -27.86
C ASP A 120 -3.43 14.37 -28.11
N VAL A 121 -2.59 15.17 -27.43
CA VAL A 121 -1.13 14.94 -27.47
C VAL A 121 -0.78 13.60 -26.83
N LEU A 122 -1.35 13.32 -25.66
CA LEU A 122 -1.13 12.05 -24.95
C LEU A 122 -1.57 10.86 -25.82
N ALA A 123 -2.71 10.96 -26.50
CA ALA A 123 -3.22 9.93 -27.41
C ALA A 123 -2.31 9.72 -28.63
N LEU A 124 -1.85 10.81 -29.26
CA LEU A 124 -0.90 10.76 -30.39
C LEU A 124 0.40 10.08 -29.98
N VAL A 125 0.98 10.48 -28.85
CA VAL A 125 2.19 9.87 -28.30
C VAL A 125 1.95 8.39 -28.08
N ALA A 126 0.93 7.99 -27.31
CA ALA A 126 0.66 6.61 -26.93
C ALA A 126 0.50 5.66 -28.14
N TYR A 127 -0.08 6.14 -29.24
CA TYR A 127 -0.33 5.32 -30.43
C TYR A 127 0.83 5.33 -31.45
N ARG A 128 1.80 6.25 -31.30
CA ARG A 128 2.88 6.46 -32.28
C ARG A 128 4.27 6.40 -31.64
N GLN A 129 4.43 5.85 -30.44
CA GLN A 129 5.77 5.70 -29.85
C GLN A 129 6.62 4.73 -30.70
N PRO A 130 7.89 5.07 -31.03
CA PRO A 130 8.60 6.31 -30.72
C PRO A 130 8.25 7.44 -31.71
N ALA A 131 7.80 8.60 -31.20
CA ALA A 131 7.50 9.80 -31.99
C ALA A 131 8.21 11.04 -31.42
N SER A 132 8.68 11.91 -32.31
CA SER A 132 9.31 13.18 -31.98
C SER A 132 8.29 14.31 -31.83
N LYS A 133 8.69 15.40 -31.16
CA LYS A 133 7.83 16.58 -30.98
C LYS A 133 7.39 17.18 -32.32
N GLN A 134 8.29 17.24 -33.31
CA GLN A 134 8.00 17.79 -34.64
C GLN A 134 6.92 16.99 -35.37
N GLU A 135 6.94 15.65 -35.27
CA GLU A 135 5.92 14.78 -35.87
C GLU A 135 4.55 14.95 -35.21
N ILE A 136 4.53 15.12 -33.88
CA ILE A 136 3.30 15.35 -33.12
C ILE A 136 2.68 16.71 -33.47
N ASP A 137 3.50 17.76 -33.58
CA ASP A 137 3.06 19.11 -33.92
C ASP A 137 2.49 19.14 -35.37
N ALA A 138 3.17 18.48 -36.32
CA ALA A 138 2.69 18.34 -37.69
C ALA A 138 1.35 17.60 -37.81
N LEU A 139 1.14 16.54 -37.01
CA LEU A 139 -0.13 15.78 -36.98
C LEU A 139 -1.28 16.57 -36.37
N ARG A 140 -1.00 17.60 -35.57
CA ARG A 140 -2.00 18.54 -35.03
C ARG A 140 -2.30 19.70 -35.96
N GLY A 141 -1.48 19.93 -36.99
CA GLY A 141 -1.57 21.11 -37.85
C GLY A 141 -1.18 22.41 -37.15
N ALA A 142 -0.27 22.34 -36.19
CA ALA A 142 0.30 23.48 -35.46
C ALA A 142 1.66 23.90 -36.03
#